data_AF-A0A6M0CBB1-F1
#
_entry.id   AF-A0A6M0CBB1-F1
#
_cell.length_a   1.000
_cell.length_b   1.000
_cell.length_c   1.000
_cell.angle_alpha   90.00
_cell.angle_beta   90.00
_cell.angle_gamma   90.00
#
_symmetry.space_group_name_H-M   'P 1'
#
loop_
_entity.id
_entity.type
_entity.pdbx_description
1 polymer ?
#
loop_
_entity_poly.entity_id
_entity_poly.type
_entity_poly.pdbx_seq_one_letter_code
_entity_poly.pdbx_strand_id
1 'polypeptide(L)'
;MRHAAIAPREEITSLSVPGNLFPKIKAIVPKDIKIEKLEAMGSGKIPLLIYTTSKGRCSTLLSKAQFLACLECFLAIKQQKSCSAISYEIRETGVAVETETGKYFIAASEIKAFLERYNRASLDKLEVELTAISAVVRNGIKGTVNEVNKLGCNCPDTIYRHTICKHQIAVHVRLNRLGWGSMGAYLQENQGAKWEEKLLRMAREAKADLGC
;
A
#
# COMPACT_ATOMS: atom_id res chain seq x y z
N MET A 1 -9.06 39.61 -0.50
CA MET A 1 -9.10 38.16 -0.82
C MET A 1 -7.75 37.77 -1.38
N ARG A 2 -6.90 37.11 -0.59
CA ARG A 2 -5.56 36.67 -1.02
C ARG A 2 -5.70 35.28 -1.63
N HIS A 3 -5.41 35.16 -2.92
CA HIS A 3 -5.26 33.87 -3.59
C HIS A 3 -4.00 33.21 -3.04
N ALA A 4 -4.15 32.05 -2.38
CA ALA A 4 -3.02 31.22 -2.01
C ALA A 4 -2.50 30.55 -3.29
N ALA A 5 -1.26 30.86 -3.66
CA ALA A 5 -0.56 30.22 -4.76
C ALA A 5 -0.35 28.73 -4.44
N ILE A 6 -0.85 27.86 -5.31
CA ILE A 6 -0.57 26.43 -5.30
C ILE A 6 0.87 26.29 -5.80
N ALA A 7 1.75 25.72 -4.97
CA ALA A 7 3.14 25.44 -5.35
C ALA A 7 3.20 24.51 -6.58
N PRO A 8 4.18 24.67 -7.48
CA PRO A 8 4.27 23.85 -8.68
C PRO A 8 4.57 22.39 -8.29
N ARG A 9 3.78 21.45 -8.84
CA ARG A 9 4.06 20.01 -8.80
C ARG A 9 5.37 19.77 -9.56
N GLU A 10 6.35 19.14 -8.91
CA GLU A 10 7.59 18.74 -9.56
C GLU A 10 7.28 17.85 -10.78
N GLU A 11 7.59 18.36 -11.97
CA GLU A 11 7.72 17.55 -13.18
C GLU A 11 8.90 16.61 -12.97
N ILE A 12 8.61 15.31 -12.81
CA ILE A 12 9.65 14.28 -12.79
C ILE A 12 10.06 14.03 -14.24
N THR A 13 10.94 14.88 -14.76
CA THR A 13 11.69 14.60 -15.99
C THR A 13 12.61 13.41 -15.77
N SER A 14 12.64 12.52 -16.75
CA SER A 14 13.50 11.34 -16.84
C SER A 14 14.97 11.68 -16.53
N LEU A 15 15.41 11.38 -15.32
CA LEU A 15 16.81 11.27 -14.95
C LEU A 15 16.98 9.97 -14.19
N SER A 16 17.92 9.15 -14.66
CA SER A 16 18.43 7.97 -13.97
C SER A 16 18.61 8.25 -12.48
N VAL A 17 17.70 7.75 -11.65
CA VAL A 17 17.81 7.89 -10.20
C VAL A 17 18.84 6.87 -9.73
N PRO A 18 20.04 7.29 -9.26
CA PRO A 18 20.96 6.38 -8.58
C PRO A 18 20.26 5.88 -7.32
N GLY A 19 20.50 4.63 -6.93
CA GLY A 19 19.75 3.92 -5.90
C GLY A 19 19.46 4.70 -4.60
N ASN A 20 18.36 4.30 -3.93
CA ASN A 20 17.93 4.69 -2.57
C ASN A 20 17.01 5.90 -2.36
N LEU A 21 15.97 6.09 -3.20
CA LEU A 21 14.79 6.88 -2.80
C LEU A 21 13.48 6.07 -2.81
N PHE A 22 13.58 4.78 -2.47
CA PHE A 22 12.40 3.97 -2.16
C PHE A 22 12.09 4.10 -0.67
N PRO A 23 11.01 4.80 -0.29
CA PRO A 23 10.69 4.92 1.11
C PRO A 23 10.24 3.54 1.61
N LYS A 24 10.96 3.00 2.60
CA LYS A 24 10.66 1.69 3.16
C LYS A 24 9.28 1.72 3.81
N ILE A 25 8.39 0.79 3.44
CA ILE A 25 7.18 0.52 4.21
C ILE A 25 7.67 0.20 5.63
N LYS A 26 7.18 0.87 6.67
CA LYS A 26 7.61 0.60 8.04
C LYS A 26 6.86 -0.62 8.56
N ALA A 27 7.59 -1.64 9.00
CA ALA A 27 6.99 -2.83 9.59
C ALA A 27 6.24 -2.45 10.87
N ILE A 28 5.13 -3.15 11.14
CA ILE A 28 4.45 -3.09 12.44
C ILE A 28 5.33 -3.79 13.48
N VAL A 29 5.87 -4.95 13.11
CA VAL A 29 6.83 -5.75 13.89
C VAL A 29 7.95 -6.20 12.97
N PRO A 30 9.23 -6.12 13.37
CA PRO A 30 10.37 -6.47 12.51
C PRO A 30 10.56 -7.99 12.29
N LYS A 31 9.47 -8.77 12.27
CA LYS A 31 9.43 -10.23 12.10
C LYS A 31 8.12 -10.65 11.45
N ASP A 32 8.08 -11.84 10.84
CA ASP A 32 6.81 -12.46 10.46
C ASP A 32 5.91 -12.66 11.69
N ILE A 33 4.64 -12.31 11.52
CA ILE A 33 3.63 -12.36 12.57
C ILE A 33 2.36 -13.04 12.04
N LYS A 34 1.64 -13.67 12.95
CA LYS A 34 0.24 -14.09 12.76
C LYS A 34 -0.61 -13.42 13.83
N ILE A 35 -1.55 -12.59 13.42
CA ILE A 35 -2.38 -11.79 14.33
C ILE A 35 -3.51 -12.67 14.87
N GLU A 36 -3.56 -12.76 16.19
CA GLU A 36 -4.65 -13.43 16.90
C GLU A 36 -5.82 -12.46 17.06
N LYS A 37 -5.52 -11.27 17.57
CA LYS A 37 -6.52 -10.30 18.01
C LYS A 37 -6.05 -8.86 17.79
N LEU A 38 -7.01 -7.99 17.55
CA LEU A 38 -6.88 -6.54 17.54
C LEU A 38 -7.88 -5.99 18.55
N GLU A 39 -7.42 -5.23 19.53
CA GLU A 39 -8.24 -4.65 20.60
C GLU A 39 -7.97 -3.16 20.76
N ALA A 40 -8.86 -2.46 21.46
CA ALA A 40 -8.61 -1.11 21.94
C ALA A 40 -8.21 -1.16 23.42
N MET A 41 -7.07 -0.55 23.77
CA MET A 41 -6.59 -0.46 25.15
C MET A 41 -6.73 0.98 25.68
N GLY A 42 -7.18 1.10 26.93
CA GLY A 42 -7.26 2.35 27.68
C GLY A 42 -8.35 3.31 27.21
N SER A 43 -8.46 4.45 27.89
CA SER A 43 -9.44 5.51 27.60
C SER A 43 -9.26 6.14 26.21
N GLY A 44 -8.03 6.10 25.67
CA GLY A 44 -7.70 6.60 24.33
C GLY A 44 -8.00 5.65 23.18
N LYS A 45 -8.59 4.47 23.44
CA LYS A 45 -8.86 3.41 22.44
C LYS A 45 -7.63 3.10 21.57
N ILE A 46 -6.47 2.93 22.20
CA ILE A 46 -5.20 2.70 21.51
C ILE A 46 -5.21 1.27 20.91
N PRO A 47 -4.91 1.08 19.61
CA PRO A 47 -4.92 -0.24 19.01
C PRO A 47 -3.81 -1.11 19.61
N LEU A 48 -4.21 -2.23 20.20
CA LEU A 48 -3.34 -3.30 20.67
C LEU A 48 -3.42 -4.47 19.69
N LEU A 49 -2.27 -4.83 19.13
CA LEU A 49 -2.12 -6.04 18.33
C LEU A 49 -1.62 -7.18 19.23
N ILE A 50 -2.32 -8.31 19.23
CA ILE A 50 -1.86 -9.56 19.84
C ILE A 50 -1.53 -10.54 18.72
N TYR A 51 -0.32 -11.07 18.71
CA TYR A 51 0.19 -11.87 17.60
C TYR A 51 1.16 -12.95 18.05
N THR A 52 1.34 -13.96 17.21
CA THR A 52 2.35 -15.02 17.37
C THR A 52 3.51 -14.83 16.41
N THR A 53 4.70 -15.17 16.90
CA THR A 53 5.93 -15.31 16.12
C THR A 53 6.45 -16.74 16.28
N SER A 54 7.52 -17.10 15.59
CA SER A 54 8.23 -18.37 15.83
C SER A 54 8.77 -18.53 17.26
N LYS A 55 8.89 -17.44 18.02
CA LYS A 55 9.38 -17.45 19.41
C LYS A 55 8.25 -17.41 20.45
N GLY A 56 7.00 -17.44 20.03
CA GLY A 56 5.83 -17.40 20.92
C GLY A 56 4.96 -16.16 20.73
N ARG A 57 4.05 -15.98 21.68
CA ARG A 57 3.01 -14.94 21.69
C ARG A 57 3.57 -13.61 22.18
N CYS A 58 3.19 -12.53 21.51
CA CYS A 58 3.63 -11.17 21.80
C CYS A 58 2.46 -10.18 21.62
N SER A 59 2.66 -8.95 22.07
CA SER A 59 1.74 -7.86 21.80
C SER A 59 2.49 -6.57 21.46
N THR A 60 1.83 -5.66 20.76
CA THR A 60 2.37 -4.32 20.47
C THR A 60 1.26 -3.30 20.34
N LEU A 61 1.54 -2.06 20.76
CA LEU A 61 0.64 -0.93 20.57
C LEU A 61 0.95 -0.25 19.24
N LEU A 62 -0.09 0.11 18.49
CA LEU A 62 0.04 0.97 17.32
C LEU A 62 -0.30 2.40 17.72
N SER A 63 0.49 3.36 17.26
CA SER A 63 0.09 4.77 17.36
C SER A 63 -1.16 5.03 16.51
N LYS A 64 -1.98 6.00 16.92
CA LYS A 64 -3.17 6.44 16.16
C LYS A 64 -2.82 6.76 14.70
N ALA A 65 -1.73 7.52 14.48
CA ALA A 65 -1.28 7.91 13.14
C ALA A 65 -0.88 6.69 12.28
N GLN A 66 -0.14 5.73 12.86
CA GLN A 66 0.25 4.52 12.14
C GLN A 66 -0.96 3.66 11.77
N PHE A 67 -1.93 3.53 12.68
CA PHE A 67 -3.12 2.73 12.42
C PHE A 67 -4.04 3.38 11.40
N LEU A 68 -4.24 4.71 11.46
CA LEU A 68 -4.97 5.46 10.42
C LEU A 68 -4.33 5.28 9.04
N ALA A 69 -3.01 5.41 8.92
CA ALA A 69 -2.32 5.18 7.65
C ALA A 69 -2.51 3.75 7.09
N CYS A 70 -2.59 2.75 7.98
CA CYS A 70 -2.94 1.38 7.58
C CYS A 70 -4.38 1.30 7.06
N LEU A 71 -5.33 1.94 7.74
CA LEU A 71 -6.75 1.96 7.34
C LEU A 71 -6.97 2.71 6.02
N GLU A 72 -6.29 3.85 5.81
CA GLU A 72 -6.31 4.58 4.54
C GLU A 72 -5.79 3.71 3.39
N CYS A 73 -4.68 3.01 3.60
CA CYS A 73 -4.16 2.07 2.63
C CYS A 73 -5.16 0.94 2.32
N PHE A 74 -5.81 0.38 3.34
CA PHE A 74 -6.87 -0.62 3.14
C PHE A 74 -8.03 -0.08 2.30
N LEU A 75 -8.55 1.09 2.66
CA LEU A 75 -9.68 1.72 2.00
C LEU A 75 -9.35 2.10 0.56
N ALA A 76 -8.15 2.65 0.32
CA ALA A 76 -7.70 2.98 -1.03
C ALA A 76 -7.64 1.77 -1.95
N ILE A 77 -7.26 0.59 -1.42
CA ILE A 77 -7.23 -0.65 -2.21
C ILE A 77 -8.65 -1.18 -2.47
N LYS A 78 -9.54 -1.18 -1.47
CA LYS A 78 -10.88 -1.77 -1.60
C LYS A 78 -11.88 -0.87 -2.30
N GLN A 79 -11.88 0.42 -1.96
CA GLN A 79 -12.84 1.40 -2.48
C GLN A 79 -12.35 2.07 -3.77
N GLN A 80 -11.07 1.89 -4.12
CA GLN A 80 -10.43 2.52 -5.30
C GLN A 80 -10.61 4.04 -5.32
N LYS A 81 -10.75 4.66 -4.13
CA LYS A 81 -10.90 6.09 -3.92
C LYS A 81 -9.88 6.56 -2.90
N SER A 82 -9.37 7.76 -3.08
CA SER A 82 -8.59 8.43 -2.04
C SER A 82 -9.55 8.89 -0.95
N CYS A 83 -9.40 8.35 0.26
CA CYS A 83 -10.20 8.69 1.42
C CYS A 83 -9.27 8.83 2.62
N SER A 84 -9.27 10.00 3.27
CA SER A 84 -8.58 10.22 4.53
C SER A 84 -9.37 9.57 5.67
N ALA A 85 -8.71 8.76 6.49
CA ALA A 85 -9.33 8.17 7.66
C ALA A 85 -9.23 9.17 8.82
N ILE A 86 -10.38 9.61 9.34
CA ILE A 86 -10.46 10.61 10.40
C ILE A 86 -10.35 9.94 11.77
N SER A 87 -11.13 8.86 11.95
CA SER A 87 -11.20 8.14 13.21
C SER A 87 -11.57 6.68 13.00
N TYR A 88 -11.40 5.88 14.05
CA TYR A 88 -11.77 4.48 14.05
C TYR A 88 -12.33 4.05 15.40
N GLU A 89 -13.09 2.97 15.36
CA GLU A 89 -13.52 2.23 16.52
C GLU A 89 -13.25 0.74 16.32
N ILE A 90 -12.44 0.16 17.20
CA ILE A 90 -12.17 -1.28 17.22
C ILE A 90 -13.27 -1.96 18.02
N ARG A 91 -13.92 -2.93 17.38
CA ARG A 91 -14.97 -3.78 17.93
C ARG A 91 -14.52 -5.23 17.82
N GLU A 92 -15.17 -6.13 18.54
CA GLU A 92 -14.88 -7.57 18.43
C GLU A 92 -15.08 -8.10 16.99
N THR A 93 -16.11 -7.58 16.31
CA THR A 93 -16.47 -8.00 14.95
C THR A 93 -15.60 -7.36 13.86
N GLY A 94 -14.81 -6.33 14.17
CA GLY A 94 -14.04 -5.60 13.17
C GLY A 94 -13.72 -4.17 13.55
N VAL A 95 -13.45 -3.33 12.55
CA VAL A 95 -13.09 -1.92 12.72
C VAL A 95 -14.07 -1.05 11.96
N ALA A 96 -14.77 -0.18 12.67
CA ALA A 96 -15.53 0.90 12.05
C ALA A 96 -14.57 2.07 11.77
N VAL A 97 -14.61 2.63 10.57
CA VAL A 97 -13.73 3.71 10.11
C VAL A 97 -14.60 4.87 9.67
N GLU A 98 -14.36 6.05 10.26
CA GLU A 98 -14.93 7.31 9.79
C GLU A 98 -13.96 7.94 8.80
N THR A 99 -14.48 8.35 7.65
CA THR A 99 -13.73 9.07 6.62
C THR A 99 -14.46 10.35 6.24
N GLU A 100 -13.80 11.23 5.51
CA GLU A 100 -14.42 12.43 4.95
C GLU A 100 -15.61 12.12 4.02
N THR A 101 -15.63 10.93 3.42
CA THR A 101 -16.65 10.50 2.45
C THR A 101 -17.72 9.57 3.04
N GLY A 102 -17.64 9.27 4.33
CA GLY A 102 -18.61 8.43 5.04
C GLY A 102 -17.99 7.35 5.93
N LYS A 103 -18.84 6.39 6.33
CA LYS A 103 -18.50 5.33 7.28
C LYS A 103 -18.27 4.00 6.58
N TYR A 104 -17.19 3.32 6.96
CA TYR A 104 -16.84 1.99 6.45
C TYR A 104 -16.67 1.02 7.61
N PHE A 105 -16.92 -0.26 7.34
CA PHE A 105 -16.66 -1.33 8.30
C PHE A 105 -15.75 -2.39 7.69
N ILE A 106 -14.73 -2.78 8.44
CA ILE A 106 -13.75 -3.80 8.04
C ILE A 106 -13.90 -4.98 8.99
N ALA A 107 -14.24 -6.16 8.46
CA ALA A 107 -14.41 -7.35 9.29
C ALA A 107 -13.11 -7.75 10.00
N ALA A 108 -13.23 -8.34 11.20
CA ALA A 108 -12.08 -8.75 12.02
C ALA A 108 -11.12 -9.69 11.28
N SER A 109 -11.63 -10.63 10.48
CA SER A 109 -10.81 -11.54 9.66
C SER A 109 -10.04 -10.78 8.57
N GLU A 110 -10.67 -9.81 7.92
CA GLU A 110 -10.07 -9.02 6.85
C GLU A 110 -8.98 -8.08 7.38
N ILE A 111 -9.23 -7.35 8.47
CA ILE A 111 -8.24 -6.41 9.02
C ILE A 111 -7.01 -7.16 9.54
N LYS A 112 -7.18 -8.33 10.17
CA LYS A 112 -6.05 -9.17 10.61
C LYS A 112 -5.20 -9.62 9.43
N ALA A 113 -5.85 -10.20 8.41
CA ALA A 113 -5.15 -10.69 7.24
C ALA A 113 -4.50 -9.55 6.43
N PHE A 114 -5.07 -8.34 6.46
CA PHE A 114 -4.46 -7.15 5.89
C PHE A 114 -3.21 -6.72 6.65
N LEU A 115 -3.28 -6.56 7.97
CA LEU A 115 -2.16 -6.10 8.80
C LEU A 115 -0.98 -7.08 8.77
N GLU A 116 -1.23 -8.39 8.73
CA GLU A 116 -0.19 -9.40 8.50
C GLU A 116 0.54 -9.20 7.17
N ARG A 117 -0.22 -8.98 6.09
CA ARG A 117 0.35 -8.74 4.75
C ARG A 117 1.02 -7.38 4.64
N TYR A 118 0.51 -6.36 5.34
CA TYR A 118 1.14 -5.06 5.45
C TYR A 118 2.51 -5.19 6.10
N ASN A 119 2.59 -5.94 7.20
CA ASN A 119 3.84 -6.23 7.86
C ASN A 119 4.80 -6.98 6.92
N ARG A 120 4.32 -8.01 6.21
CA ARG A 120 5.12 -8.77 5.25
C ARG A 120 5.61 -7.94 4.06
N ALA A 121 4.81 -6.99 3.56
CA ALA A 121 5.24 -6.08 2.50
C ALA A 121 6.48 -5.26 2.90
N SER A 122 6.57 -4.88 4.18
CA SER A 122 7.77 -4.22 4.74
C SER A 122 8.98 -5.15 4.82
N LEU A 123 8.79 -6.38 5.33
CA LEU A 123 9.87 -7.34 5.52
C LEU A 123 10.50 -7.80 4.20
N ASP A 124 9.66 -8.01 3.18
CA ASP A 124 10.09 -8.41 1.84
C ASP A 124 10.78 -7.26 1.07
N LYS A 125 10.84 -6.05 1.63
CA LYS A 125 11.47 -4.85 1.03
C LYS A 125 11.02 -4.63 -0.41
N LEU A 126 9.72 -4.71 -0.65
CA LEU A 126 9.15 -4.60 -2.00
C LEU A 126 9.47 -3.23 -2.61
N GLU A 127 9.98 -3.25 -3.84
CA GLU A 127 10.25 -2.07 -4.65
C GLU A 127 9.07 -1.84 -5.60
N VAL A 128 8.64 -0.58 -5.71
CA VAL A 128 7.47 -0.21 -6.49
C VAL A 128 7.84 0.81 -7.55
N GLU A 129 7.44 0.51 -8.77
CA GLU A 129 7.59 1.37 -9.93
C GLU A 129 6.22 1.65 -10.53
N LEU A 130 5.84 2.93 -10.65
CA LEU A 130 4.56 3.34 -11.23
C LEU A 130 4.72 3.51 -12.75
N THR A 131 3.76 3.01 -13.52
CA THR A 131 3.71 3.13 -14.99
C THR A 131 2.43 3.87 -15.41
N ALA A 132 2.19 4.07 -16.70
CA ALA A 132 0.98 4.73 -17.20
C ALA A 132 -0.34 4.02 -16.86
N ILE A 133 -0.29 2.69 -16.79
CA ILE A 133 -1.49 1.84 -16.76
C ILE A 133 -1.54 0.90 -15.54
N SER A 134 -0.43 0.79 -14.82
CA SER A 134 -0.24 -0.15 -13.72
C SER A 134 0.96 0.24 -12.86
N ALA A 135 1.26 -0.55 -11.84
CA ALA A 135 2.51 -0.52 -11.10
C ALA A 135 3.20 -1.88 -11.14
N VAL A 136 4.51 -1.88 -11.26
CA VAL A 136 5.37 -3.06 -11.18
C VAL A 136 5.94 -3.13 -9.78
N VAL A 137 5.83 -4.30 -9.14
CA VAL A 137 6.34 -4.56 -7.80
C VAL A 137 7.41 -5.64 -7.87
N ARG A 138 8.64 -5.27 -7.55
CA ARG A 138 9.80 -6.18 -7.54
C ARG A 138 10.12 -6.62 -6.12
N ASN A 139 10.38 -7.91 -5.95
CA ASN A 139 10.92 -8.47 -4.71
C ASN A 139 12.34 -8.96 -4.98
N GLY A 140 13.34 -8.13 -4.69
CA GLY A 140 14.75 -8.48 -4.90
C GLY A 140 15.22 -9.68 -4.07
N ILE A 141 14.58 -9.96 -2.94
CA ILE A 141 14.93 -11.10 -2.07
C ILE A 141 14.46 -12.42 -2.69
N LYS A 142 13.28 -12.43 -3.31
CA LYS A 142 12.65 -13.66 -3.85
C LYS A 142 12.76 -13.78 -5.37
N GLY A 143 13.29 -12.78 -6.06
CA GLY A 143 13.41 -12.76 -7.52
C GLY A 143 12.06 -12.71 -8.26
N THR A 144 11.01 -12.18 -7.63
CA THR A 144 9.65 -12.16 -8.22
C THR A 144 9.24 -10.76 -8.66
N VAL A 145 8.52 -10.69 -9.78
CA VAL A 145 7.93 -9.44 -10.32
C VAL A 145 6.43 -9.61 -10.45
N ASN A 146 5.66 -8.68 -9.89
CA ASN A 146 4.21 -8.68 -9.94
C ASN A 146 3.68 -7.35 -10.46
N GLU A 147 2.59 -7.40 -11.21
CA GLU A 147 1.89 -6.22 -11.71
C GLU A 147 0.64 -5.97 -10.87
N VAL A 148 0.40 -4.71 -10.54
CA VAL A 148 -0.81 -4.23 -9.86
C VAL A 148 -1.46 -3.17 -10.74
N ASN A 149 -2.74 -3.35 -11.04
CA ASN A 149 -3.54 -2.40 -11.81
C ASN A 149 -4.88 -2.14 -11.10
N LYS A 150 -5.80 -1.43 -11.76
CA LYS A 150 -7.14 -1.12 -11.21
C LYS A 150 -8.00 -2.36 -10.88
N LEU A 151 -7.74 -3.49 -11.52
CA LEU A 151 -8.48 -4.74 -11.33
C LEU A 151 -7.92 -5.58 -10.18
N GLY A 152 -6.65 -5.39 -9.83
CA GLY A 152 -6.00 -6.14 -8.76
C GLY A 152 -4.53 -6.38 -9.01
N CYS A 153 -4.02 -7.50 -8.51
CA CYS A 153 -2.65 -7.95 -8.74
C CYS A 153 -2.65 -9.28 -9.52
N ASN A 154 -1.62 -9.51 -10.33
CA ASN A 154 -1.40 -10.78 -11.02
C ASN A 154 -0.81 -11.90 -10.12
N CYS A 155 -0.54 -11.62 -8.84
CA CYS A 155 0.04 -12.64 -7.96
C CYS A 155 -0.97 -13.75 -7.61
N PRO A 156 -0.51 -14.98 -7.28
CA PRO A 156 -1.38 -16.06 -6.86
C PRO A 156 -2.30 -15.71 -5.68
N ASP A 157 -1.84 -14.87 -4.74
CA ASP A 157 -2.60 -14.50 -3.54
C ASP A 157 -3.98 -13.88 -3.85
N THR A 158 -4.09 -13.14 -4.96
CA THR A 158 -5.34 -12.52 -5.44
C THR A 158 -6.18 -13.47 -6.28
N ILE A 159 -5.56 -14.44 -6.96
CA ILE A 159 -6.22 -15.49 -7.75
C ILE A 159 -6.95 -16.47 -6.81
N TYR A 160 -6.37 -16.78 -5.65
CA TYR A 160 -6.92 -17.78 -4.74
C TYR A 160 -7.93 -17.22 -3.72
N ARG A 161 -7.93 -15.91 -3.46
CA ARG A 161 -8.91 -15.26 -2.56
C ARG A 161 -9.04 -13.80 -2.95
N HIS A 162 -10.27 -13.25 -2.98
CA HIS A 162 -10.62 -11.82 -3.14
C HIS A 162 -10.04 -10.91 -2.02
N THR A 163 -8.76 -11.04 -1.74
CA THR A 163 -8.04 -10.52 -0.59
C THR A 163 -6.90 -9.64 -1.05
N ILE A 164 -6.68 -8.56 -0.30
CA ILE A 164 -5.60 -7.62 -0.55
C ILE A 164 -4.27 -8.35 -0.41
N CYS A 165 -3.42 -8.33 -1.45
CA CYS A 165 -2.08 -8.92 -1.37
C CYS A 165 -1.02 -7.87 -0.93
N LYS A 166 0.16 -8.35 -0.52
CA LYS A 166 1.28 -7.49 -0.12
C LYS A 166 1.75 -6.52 -1.22
N HIS A 167 1.59 -6.89 -2.50
CA HIS A 167 1.98 -6.05 -3.64
C HIS A 167 1.04 -4.85 -3.79
N GLN A 168 -0.28 -5.06 -3.65
CA GLN A 168 -1.26 -3.97 -3.62
C GLN A 168 -0.96 -3.01 -2.46
N ILE A 169 -0.61 -3.54 -1.28
CA ILE A 169 -0.22 -2.72 -0.13
C ILE A 169 1.01 -1.86 -0.46
N ALA A 170 2.06 -2.46 -1.01
CA ALA A 170 3.26 -1.72 -1.37
C ALA A 170 2.97 -0.57 -2.35
N VAL A 171 2.15 -0.85 -3.36
CA VAL A 171 1.72 0.13 -4.36
C VAL A 171 0.93 1.27 -3.72
N HIS A 172 -0.07 0.97 -2.91
CA HIS A 172 -0.88 2.02 -2.29
C HIS A 172 -0.12 2.83 -1.24
N VAL A 173 0.82 2.23 -0.50
CA VAL A 173 1.74 3.00 0.37
C VAL A 173 2.60 3.96 -0.45
N ARG A 174 3.08 3.55 -1.64
CA ARG A 174 3.82 4.44 -2.55
C ARG A 174 2.93 5.56 -3.09
N LEU A 175 1.71 5.25 -3.51
CA LEU A 175 0.73 6.21 -4.03
C LEU A 175 0.31 7.25 -2.99
N ASN A 176 0.04 6.84 -1.75
CA ASN A 176 -0.31 7.75 -0.66
C ASN A 176 0.81 8.76 -0.41
N ARG A 177 2.07 8.31 -0.42
CA ARG A 177 3.23 9.19 -0.22
C ARG A 177 3.44 10.20 -1.34
N LEU A 178 3.06 9.84 -2.56
CA LEU A 178 3.13 10.72 -3.73
C LEU A 178 1.90 11.63 -3.85
N GLY A 179 0.97 11.60 -2.89
CA GLY A 179 -0.24 12.42 -2.90
C GLY A 179 -1.35 11.91 -3.81
N TRP A 180 -1.20 10.72 -4.41
CA TRP A 180 -2.21 10.13 -5.30
C TRP A 180 -3.34 9.43 -4.54
N GLY A 181 -3.02 8.83 -3.40
CA GLY A 181 -3.98 8.11 -2.54
C GLY A 181 -4.45 6.75 -3.08
N SER A 182 -4.72 6.61 -4.38
CA SER A 182 -5.23 5.36 -4.96
C SER A 182 -4.74 5.11 -6.38
N MET A 183 -4.78 3.84 -6.81
CA MET A 183 -4.44 3.48 -8.19
C MET A 183 -5.44 4.10 -9.17
N GLY A 184 -6.73 4.12 -8.84
CA GLY A 184 -7.76 4.76 -9.65
C GLY A 184 -7.47 6.25 -9.91
N ALA A 185 -7.19 7.02 -8.86
CA ALA A 185 -6.86 8.45 -8.99
C ALA A 185 -5.59 8.69 -9.82
N TYR A 186 -4.53 7.91 -9.56
CA TYR A 186 -3.29 7.98 -10.32
C TYR A 186 -3.51 7.72 -11.82
N LEU A 187 -4.25 6.66 -12.16
CA LEU A 187 -4.51 6.28 -13.55
C LEU A 187 -5.44 7.26 -14.27
N GLN A 188 -6.35 7.95 -13.57
CA GLN A 188 -7.19 8.98 -14.19
C GLN A 188 -6.36 10.16 -14.71
N GLU A 189 -5.37 10.63 -13.94
CA GLU A 189 -4.50 11.73 -14.35
C GLU A 189 -3.36 11.32 -15.29
N ASN A 190 -2.96 10.04 -15.31
CA ASN A 190 -1.80 9.56 -16.07
C ASN A 190 -2.17 8.70 -17.29
N GLN A 191 -3.46 8.53 -17.60
CA GLN A 191 -3.91 7.85 -18.81
C GLN A 191 -3.47 8.65 -20.06
N GLY A 192 -2.74 8.00 -20.97
CA GLY A 192 -2.25 8.60 -22.22
C GLY A 192 -0.79 9.06 -22.16
N ALA A 193 -0.40 9.88 -21.19
CA ALA A 193 0.91 10.56 -21.20
C ALA A 193 2.14 9.65 -21.05
N LYS A 194 2.00 8.48 -20.39
CA LYS A 194 3.12 7.56 -20.11
C LYS A 194 3.07 6.25 -20.92
N TRP A 195 2.07 6.08 -21.78
CA TRP A 195 1.93 4.85 -22.59
C TRP A 195 3.10 4.72 -23.57
N GLU A 196 3.46 5.83 -24.21
CA GLU A 196 4.60 5.92 -25.11
C GLU A 196 5.92 5.65 -24.37
N GLU A 197 6.11 6.19 -23.16
CA GLU A 197 7.29 5.90 -22.33
C GLU A 197 7.39 4.42 -21.92
N LYS A 198 6.26 3.76 -21.58
CA LYS A 198 6.24 2.33 -21.24
C LYS A 198 6.61 1.48 -22.45
N LEU A 199 6.05 1.77 -23.63
CA LEU A 199 6.41 1.08 -24.88
C LEU A 199 7.89 1.28 -25.22
N LEU A 200 8.39 2.52 -25.12
CA LEU A 200 9.79 2.86 -25.35
C LEU A 200 10.72 2.13 -24.38
N ARG A 201 10.35 2.00 -23.11
CA ARG A 201 11.15 1.28 -22.12
C ARG A 201 11.12 -0.22 -22.34
N MET A 202 9.95 -0.81 -22.59
CA MET A 202 9.84 -2.23 -22.93
C MET A 202 10.65 -2.57 -24.18
N ALA A 203 10.64 -1.69 -25.18
CA ALA A 203 11.47 -1.83 -26.37
C ALA A 203 12.97 -1.75 -26.04
N ARG A 204 13.40 -0.86 -25.13
CA ARG A 204 14.80 -0.76 -24.69
C ARG A 204 15.26 -1.98 -23.89
N GLU A 205 14.43 -2.48 -22.98
CA GLU A 205 14.73 -3.68 -22.19
C GLU A 205 14.79 -4.93 -23.08
N ALA A 206 13.84 -5.09 -24.00
CA ALA A 206 13.88 -6.17 -24.99
C ALA A 206 15.12 -6.07 -25.90
N LYS A 207 15.53 -4.85 -26.28
CA LYS A 207 16.76 -4.63 -27.06
C LYS A 207 18.01 -5.01 -26.27
N ALA A 208 18.07 -4.68 -24.97
CA ALA A 208 19.18 -5.03 -24.10
C ALA A 208 19.29 -6.55 -23.88
N ASP A 209 18.18 -7.26 -23.74
CA ASP A 209 18.15 -8.73 -23.63
C ASP A 209 18.57 -9.44 -24.92
N LEU A 210 18.43 -8.78 -26.07
CA LEU A 210 18.90 -9.26 -27.39
C LEU A 210 20.37 -8.92 -27.67
N GLY A 211 21.09 -8.26 -26.74
CA GLY A 211 22.52 -7.94 -26.88
C GLY A 211 22.85 -6.89 -27.94
N CYS A 212 21.91 -5.97 -28.26
CA CYS A 212 22.03 -4.96 -29.32
C CYS A 212 22.01 -3.50 -28.82
#